data_AF-A0A937R983-F1
#
_entry.id   AF-A0A937R983-F1
#
_cell.length_a   1.000
_cell.length_b   1.000
_cell.length_c   1.000
_cell.angle_alpha   90.00
_cell.angle_beta   90.00
_cell.angle_gamma   90.00
#
_symmetry.space_group_name_H-M   'P 1'
#
loop_
_entity.id
_entity.type
_entity.pdbx_description
1 polymer ?
#
loop_
_entity_poly.entity_id
_entity_poly.type
_entity_poly.pdbx_seq_one_letter_code
_entity_poly.pdbx_strand_id
1 'polypeptide(L)'
;MTQTYETYEGMVVPEPVLVKVERADKHGRVPGLQDEELADPDELERQALREEFEPILLLPKPTRGFPDESELDWSAFGTVDFARTRPARDRAREKADELREQLKNKLIILAIVKERLPRAATLVLKYLRMGIIDLGHITNVEMLAAARLFLQARSLQRELWRVDNAARKRKERACERWLEALG
;
A
#
# COMPACT_ATOMS: atom_id res chain seq x y z
N MET A 1 24.63 -25.26 -37.41
CA MET A 1 23.95 -25.59 -36.14
C MET A 1 22.50 -25.87 -36.47
N THR A 2 22.12 -27.14 -36.56
CA THR A 2 20.75 -27.58 -36.87
C THR A 2 19.96 -27.65 -35.56
N GLN A 3 18.97 -26.77 -35.40
CA GLN A 3 18.02 -26.83 -34.30
C GLN A 3 16.96 -27.88 -34.62
N THR A 4 16.85 -28.89 -33.77
CA THR A 4 15.80 -29.92 -33.83
C THR A 4 14.55 -29.40 -33.12
N TYR A 5 13.39 -29.60 -33.74
CA TYR A 5 12.08 -29.22 -33.21
C TYR A 5 11.18 -30.45 -33.23
N GLU A 6 10.42 -30.69 -32.15
CA GLU A 6 9.37 -31.70 -32.11
C GLU A 6 8.00 -31.03 -32.05
N THR A 7 7.02 -31.63 -32.74
CA THR A 7 5.66 -31.08 -32.83
C THR A 7 4.73 -31.91 -31.95
N TYR A 8 4.08 -31.28 -30.97
CA TYR A 8 3.08 -31.92 -30.12
C TYR A 8 1.74 -31.21 -30.32
N GLU A 9 0.70 -31.97 -30.69
CA GLU A 9 -0.66 -31.46 -30.97
C GLU A 9 -0.71 -30.25 -31.94
N GLY A 10 0.22 -30.19 -32.89
CA GLY A 10 0.25 -29.14 -33.92
C GLY A 10 0.85 -27.81 -33.48
N MET A 11 1.34 -27.68 -32.24
CA MET A 11 2.13 -26.53 -31.80
C MET A 11 3.63 -26.84 -31.84
N VAL A 12 4.40 -25.98 -32.51
CA VAL A 12 5.87 -26.03 -32.53
C VAL A 12 6.35 -25.34 -31.26
N VAL A 13 6.73 -26.15 -30.26
CA VAL A 13 7.22 -25.65 -29.00
C VAL A 13 8.73 -25.91 -28.93
N PRO A 14 9.60 -24.89 -28.77
CA PRO A 14 11.02 -25.12 -28.53
C PRO A 14 11.17 -25.87 -27.20
N GLU A 15 11.96 -26.95 -27.15
CA GLU A 15 12.11 -27.86 -25.99
C GLU A 15 11.94 -27.14 -24.64
N PRO A 16 10.77 -27.23 -23.99
CA PRO A 16 10.57 -26.57 -22.71
C PRO A 16 10.60 -27.59 -21.59
N VAL A 17 11.46 -27.29 -20.61
CA VAL A 17 11.16 -27.39 -19.18
C VAL A 17 11.07 -28.80 -18.57
N LEU A 18 10.75 -29.86 -19.31
CA LEU A 18 10.68 -31.24 -18.78
C LEU A 18 12.05 -31.87 -18.46
N VAL A 19 13.14 -31.29 -18.98
CA VAL A 19 14.53 -31.65 -18.60
C VAL A 19 14.92 -31.03 -17.23
N LYS A 20 14.05 -30.27 -16.57
CA LYS A 20 14.35 -29.73 -15.22
C LYS A 20 14.40 -30.79 -14.11
N VAL A 21 13.98 -32.02 -14.36
CA VAL A 21 13.89 -33.06 -13.32
C VAL A 21 15.24 -33.75 -13.03
N GLU A 22 16.29 -33.51 -13.83
CA GLU A 22 17.63 -34.09 -13.60
C GLU A 22 18.76 -33.06 -13.46
N ARG A 23 18.48 -31.86 -12.93
CA ARG A 23 19.56 -31.00 -12.44
C ARG A 23 19.81 -31.34 -10.97
N ALA A 24 20.73 -32.27 -10.73
CA ALA A 24 21.22 -32.59 -9.39
C ALA A 24 21.72 -31.35 -8.63
N ASP A 25 22.12 -30.30 -9.36
CA ASP A 25 22.71 -29.09 -8.79
C ASP A 25 21.72 -27.91 -8.93
N LYS A 26 20.90 -27.70 -7.90
CA LYS A 26 19.92 -26.60 -7.82
C LYS A 26 20.54 -25.20 -8.00
N HIS A 27 21.84 -25.08 -7.76
CA HIS A 27 22.59 -23.82 -7.73
C HIS A 27 23.52 -23.60 -8.93
N GLY A 28 23.60 -24.56 -9.87
CA GLY A 28 24.50 -24.50 -11.02
C GLY A 28 25.97 -24.69 -10.63
N ARG A 29 26.85 -24.87 -11.64
CA ARG A 29 28.29 -25.03 -11.44
C ARG A 29 29.03 -23.78 -11.91
N VAL A 30 30.06 -23.37 -11.17
CA VAL A 30 30.95 -22.28 -11.57
C VAL A 30 32.12 -22.88 -12.37
N PRO A 31 32.33 -22.49 -13.64
CA PRO A 31 33.42 -23.03 -14.45
C PRO A 31 34.78 -22.79 -13.77
N GLY A 32 35.53 -23.87 -13.51
CA GLY A 32 36.88 -23.80 -12.95
C GLY A 32 36.97 -23.86 -11.42
N LEU A 33 35.83 -23.97 -10.72
CA LEU A 33 35.79 -24.24 -9.28
C LEU A 33 35.23 -25.64 -9.02
N GLN A 34 35.74 -26.34 -8.02
CA GLN A 34 35.15 -27.61 -7.60
C GLN A 34 33.91 -27.32 -6.75
N ASP A 35 32.88 -28.17 -6.85
CA ASP A 35 31.63 -27.95 -6.11
C ASP A 35 31.83 -27.98 -4.59
N GLU A 36 32.87 -28.66 -4.10
CA GLU A 36 33.29 -28.69 -2.68
C GLU A 36 33.90 -27.35 -2.20
N GLU A 37 34.34 -26.50 -3.13
CA GLU A 37 34.89 -25.17 -2.84
C GLU A 37 33.82 -24.06 -2.94
N LEU A 38 32.60 -24.40 -3.40
CA LEU A 38 31.50 -23.45 -3.43
C LEU A 38 30.92 -23.28 -2.02
N ALA A 39 30.85 -22.03 -1.57
CA ALA A 39 30.18 -21.70 -0.32
C ALA A 39 28.71 -22.14 -0.37
N ASP A 40 28.23 -22.72 0.72
CA ASP A 40 26.84 -23.13 0.84
C ASP A 40 25.92 -21.92 0.62
N PRO A 41 24.71 -22.10 0.05
CA PRO A 41 23.75 -21.02 -0.14
C PRO A 41 23.48 -20.21 1.14
N ASP A 42 23.43 -20.89 2.28
CA ASP A 42 23.23 -20.28 3.61
C ASP A 42 24.44 -19.46 4.05
N GLU A 43 25.64 -19.82 3.60
CA GLU A 43 26.86 -19.04 3.84
C GLU A 43 26.87 -17.78 2.97
N LEU A 44 26.51 -17.90 1.70
CA LEU A 44 26.37 -16.75 0.79
C LEU A 44 25.31 -15.77 1.27
N GLU A 45 24.16 -16.25 1.73
CA GLU A 45 23.10 -15.41 2.30
C GLU A 45 23.61 -14.68 3.55
N ARG A 46 24.34 -15.36 4.44
CA ARG A 46 24.96 -14.71 5.61
C ARG A 46 25.99 -13.65 5.21
N GLN A 47 26.79 -13.88 4.18
CA GLN A 47 27.75 -12.90 3.68
C GLN A 47 27.04 -11.68 3.08
N ALA A 48 26.00 -11.89 2.27
CA ALA A 48 25.20 -10.83 1.67
C ALA A 48 24.50 -9.98 2.74
N LEU A 49 23.87 -10.61 3.73
CA LEU A 49 23.25 -9.93 4.86
C LEU A 49 24.29 -9.16 5.69
N ARG A 50 25.49 -9.72 5.86
CA ARG A 50 26.56 -9.01 6.56
C ARG A 50 26.97 -7.76 5.80
N GLU A 51 27.19 -7.84 4.49
CA GLU A 51 27.59 -6.69 3.68
C GLU A 51 26.49 -5.61 3.64
N GLU A 52 25.22 -6.01 3.50
CA GLU A 52 24.09 -5.07 3.42
C GLU A 52 23.80 -4.40 4.77
N PHE A 53 23.88 -5.14 5.88
CA PHE A 53 23.49 -4.67 7.21
C PHE A 53 24.64 -4.28 8.13
N GLU A 54 25.91 -4.52 7.77
CA GLU A 54 27.08 -4.09 8.54
C GLU A 54 27.04 -2.57 8.88
N PRO A 55 26.67 -1.66 7.96
CA PRO A 55 26.57 -0.23 8.30
C PRO A 55 25.54 0.07 9.40
N ILE A 56 24.45 -0.70 9.45
CA ILE A 56 23.39 -0.56 10.47
C ILE A 56 23.87 -1.16 11.80
N LEU A 57 24.58 -2.30 11.75
CA LEU A 57 25.15 -2.95 12.93
C LEU A 57 26.29 -2.14 13.56
N LEU A 58 26.99 -1.32 12.78
CA LEU A 58 28.02 -0.39 13.22
C LEU A 58 27.48 0.92 13.79
N LEU A 59 26.16 1.17 13.70
CA LEU A 59 25.58 2.35 14.34
C LEU A 59 25.85 2.29 15.86
N PRO A 60 26.19 3.44 16.48
CA PRO A 60 26.39 3.48 17.92
C PRO A 60 25.11 3.00 18.60
N LYS A 61 25.24 1.91 19.38
CA LYS A 61 24.12 1.39 20.14
C LYS A 61 23.60 2.53 21.03
N PRO A 62 22.27 2.78 21.05
CA PRO A 62 21.72 3.76 21.97
C PRO A 62 22.17 3.39 23.39
N THR A 63 22.80 4.33 24.09
CA THR A 63 23.26 4.18 25.48
C THR A 63 22.12 4.01 26.48
N ARG A 64 20.87 4.12 26.01
CA ARG A 64 19.69 3.66 26.75
C ARG A 64 19.61 2.16 26.60
N GLY A 65 20.01 1.45 27.66
CA GLY A 65 20.05 -0.01 27.73
C GLY A 65 18.79 -0.62 27.14
N PHE A 66 18.92 -1.20 25.96
CA PHE A 66 18.05 -2.30 25.58
C PHE A 66 18.41 -3.44 26.54
N PRO A 67 17.44 -4.01 27.27
CA PRO A 67 17.72 -5.12 28.15
C PRO A 67 18.33 -6.27 27.34
N ASP A 68 19.32 -6.97 27.90
CA ASP A 68 19.96 -8.12 27.24
C ASP A 68 18.90 -9.16 26.89
N GLU A 69 19.00 -9.79 25.71
CA GLU A 69 18.01 -10.77 25.23
C GLU A 69 17.83 -11.97 26.18
N SER A 70 18.82 -12.25 27.03
CA SER A 70 18.76 -13.27 28.09
C SER A 70 18.00 -12.84 29.35
N GLU A 71 17.72 -11.54 29.52
CA GLU A 71 16.85 -10.99 30.58
C GLU A 71 15.46 -10.58 30.06
N LEU A 72 15.24 -10.60 28.74
CA LEU A 72 13.90 -10.45 28.18
C LEU A 72 13.07 -11.67 28.54
N ASP A 73 12.20 -11.51 29.54
CA ASP A 73 11.10 -12.45 29.75
C ASP A 73 10.13 -12.34 28.56
N TRP A 74 10.36 -13.16 27.54
CA TRP A 74 9.46 -13.27 26.39
C TRP A 74 8.04 -13.70 26.78
N SER A 75 7.85 -14.24 27.99
CA SER A 75 6.53 -14.53 28.55
C SER A 75 5.81 -13.27 29.07
N ALA A 76 6.53 -12.18 29.36
CA ALA A 76 5.95 -10.88 29.71
C ALA A 76 5.29 -10.18 28.51
N PHE A 77 5.73 -10.43 27.27
CA PHE A 77 5.04 -9.96 26.07
C PHE A 77 3.70 -10.68 25.81
N GLY A 78 3.47 -11.83 26.45
CA GLY A 78 2.16 -12.50 26.47
C GLY A 78 1.14 -11.84 27.41
N THR A 79 1.58 -10.98 28.34
CA THR A 79 0.72 -10.31 29.34
C THR A 79 0.71 -8.78 29.24
N VAL A 80 1.62 -8.18 28.48
CA VAL A 80 1.42 -6.79 28.03
C VAL A 80 0.25 -6.79 27.05
N ASP A 81 -0.94 -6.59 27.59
CA ASP A 81 -2.13 -6.34 26.80
C ASP A 81 -1.93 -5.02 26.05
N PHE A 82 -1.37 -5.11 24.84
CA PHE A 82 -1.20 -3.98 23.93
C PHE A 82 -2.54 -3.32 23.58
N ALA A 83 -3.69 -3.95 23.85
CA ALA A 83 -4.98 -3.28 23.75
C ALA A 83 -5.16 -2.23 24.86
N ARG A 84 -4.52 -2.40 26.01
CA ARG A 84 -4.63 -1.52 27.19
C ARG A 84 -3.71 -0.30 27.12
N THR A 85 -2.57 -0.40 26.45
CA THR A 85 -1.62 0.72 26.22
C THR A 85 -1.87 1.50 24.94
N ARG A 86 -2.77 1.04 24.06
CA ARG A 86 -3.18 1.84 22.90
C ARG A 86 -3.97 3.06 23.39
N PRO A 87 -3.57 4.29 23.01
CA PRO A 87 -4.42 5.44 23.23
C PRO A 87 -5.79 5.14 22.62
N ALA A 88 -6.87 5.50 23.32
CA ALA A 88 -8.23 5.24 22.90
C ALA A 88 -8.38 5.60 21.41
N ARG A 89 -8.69 4.59 20.58
CA ARG A 89 -8.71 4.72 19.13
C ARG A 89 -9.67 5.85 18.77
N ASP A 90 -9.16 6.90 18.13
CA ASP A 90 -9.99 8.05 17.76
C ASP A 90 -10.89 7.65 16.60
N ARG A 91 -12.13 7.24 16.93
CA ARG A 91 -13.15 6.83 15.96
C ARG A 91 -13.35 7.87 14.85
N ALA A 92 -13.15 9.17 15.15
CA ALA A 92 -13.29 10.21 14.14
C ALA A 92 -12.14 10.17 13.12
N ARG A 93 -10.92 9.82 13.57
CA ARG A 93 -9.77 9.64 12.70
C ARG A 93 -9.91 8.40 11.83
N GLU A 94 -10.33 7.28 12.42
CA GLU A 94 -10.62 6.05 11.65
C GLU A 94 -11.66 6.31 10.56
N LYS A 95 -12.76 6.98 10.92
CA LYS A 95 -13.79 7.35 9.94
C LYS A 95 -13.24 8.28 8.86
N ALA A 96 -12.39 9.24 9.21
CA ALA A 96 -11.78 10.14 8.24
C ALA A 96 -10.86 9.37 7.27
N ASP A 97 -10.08 8.42 7.77
CA ASP A 97 -9.18 7.60 6.95
C ASP A 97 -9.98 6.68 6.00
N GLU A 98 -11.06 6.06 6.47
CA GLU A 98 -11.98 5.29 5.62
C GLU A 98 -12.59 6.15 4.51
N LEU A 99 -13.08 7.36 4.84
CA LEU A 99 -13.63 8.29 3.86
C LEU A 99 -12.58 8.75 2.83
N ARG A 100 -11.32 8.95 3.24
CA ARG A 100 -10.20 9.27 2.33
C ARG A 100 -9.95 8.14 1.35
N GLU A 101 -9.96 6.90 1.82
CA GLU A 101 -9.77 5.72 0.99
C GLU A 101 -10.90 5.57 -0.03
N GLN A 102 -12.16 5.71 0.42
CA GLN A 102 -13.32 5.70 -0.47
C GLN A 102 -13.23 6.83 -1.52
N LEU A 103 -12.85 8.04 -1.11
CA LEU A 103 -12.66 9.16 -2.03
C LEU A 103 -11.55 8.89 -3.05
N LYS A 104 -10.41 8.34 -2.62
CA LYS A 104 -9.29 7.97 -3.50
C LYS A 104 -9.75 6.97 -4.55
N ASN A 105 -10.46 5.92 -4.15
CA ASN A 105 -11.00 4.92 -5.07
C ASN A 105 -11.95 5.53 -6.10
N LYS A 106 -12.86 6.43 -5.68
CA LYS A 106 -13.77 7.14 -6.59
C LYS A 106 -13.03 8.05 -7.57
N LEU A 107 -11.95 8.72 -7.13
CA LEU A 107 -11.14 9.58 -7.99
C LEU A 107 -10.34 8.77 -9.02
N ILE A 108 -9.82 7.60 -8.66
CA ILE A 108 -9.14 6.70 -9.60
C ILE A 108 -10.11 6.26 -10.71
N ILE A 109 -11.31 5.79 -10.33
CA ILE A 109 -12.33 5.38 -11.32
C ILE A 109 -12.73 6.57 -12.19
N LEU A 110 -12.93 7.75 -11.60
CA LEU A 110 -13.27 8.95 -12.35
C LEU A 110 -12.15 9.35 -13.33
N ALA A 111 -10.88 9.19 -12.96
CA ALA A 111 -9.74 9.45 -13.85
C ALA A 111 -9.76 8.51 -15.07
N ILE A 112 -9.94 7.20 -14.84
CA ILE A 112 -10.05 6.19 -15.91
C ILE A 112 -11.23 6.50 -16.84
N VAL A 113 -12.40 6.86 -16.29
CA VAL A 113 -13.57 7.21 -17.11
C VAL A 113 -13.32 8.50 -17.90
N LYS A 114 -12.65 9.49 -17.30
CA LYS A 114 -12.34 10.77 -17.95
C LYS A 114 -11.41 10.61 -19.14
N GLU A 115 -10.47 9.66 -19.10
CA GLU A 115 -9.57 9.36 -20.22
C GLU A 115 -10.32 8.84 -21.45
N ARG A 116 -11.45 8.15 -21.24
CA ARG A 116 -12.27 7.59 -22.32
C ARG A 116 -13.27 8.59 -22.90
N LEU A 117 -13.59 9.64 -22.15
CA LEU A 117 -14.61 10.61 -22.52
C LEU A 117 -14.09 11.73 -23.42
N PRO A 118 -14.94 12.30 -24.28
CA PRO A 118 -14.56 13.46 -25.08
C PRO A 118 -14.31 14.68 -24.19
N ARG A 119 -13.55 15.66 -24.69
CA ARG A 119 -13.24 16.92 -23.97
C ARG A 119 -14.47 17.65 -23.42
N ALA A 120 -15.62 17.50 -24.09
CA ALA A 120 -16.91 18.04 -23.65
C ALA A 120 -17.34 17.58 -22.25
N ALA A 121 -16.91 16.39 -21.79
CA ALA A 121 -17.22 15.91 -20.44
C ALA A 121 -16.71 16.85 -19.34
N THR A 122 -15.60 17.55 -19.58
CA THR A 122 -15.07 18.53 -18.61
C THR A 122 -16.02 19.73 -18.45
N LEU A 123 -16.66 20.17 -19.53
CA LEU A 123 -17.66 21.24 -19.49
C LEU A 123 -18.93 20.80 -18.76
N VAL A 124 -19.41 19.57 -19.05
CA VAL A 124 -20.55 18.98 -18.35
C VAL A 124 -20.29 18.91 -16.84
N LEU A 125 -19.14 18.37 -16.42
CA LEU A 125 -18.78 18.32 -15.00
C LEU A 125 -18.63 19.72 -14.38
N LYS A 126 -18.13 20.70 -15.13
CA LYS A 126 -18.04 22.10 -14.68
C LYS A 126 -19.43 22.69 -14.44
N TYR A 127 -20.36 22.54 -15.37
CA TYR A 127 -21.73 23.05 -15.24
C TYR A 127 -22.53 22.33 -14.15
N LEU A 128 -22.32 21.01 -14.01
CA LEU A 128 -22.88 20.23 -12.91
C LEU A 128 -22.33 20.70 -11.56
N ARG A 129 -21.03 21.02 -11.47
CA ARG A 129 -20.42 21.58 -10.26
C ARG A 129 -21.06 22.92 -9.86
N MET A 130 -21.39 23.75 -10.85
CA MET A 130 -22.05 25.04 -10.67
C MET A 130 -23.55 24.94 -10.39
N GLY A 131 -24.16 23.76 -10.59
CA GLY A 131 -25.62 23.58 -10.45
C GLY A 131 -26.43 24.18 -11.60
N ILE A 132 -25.80 24.38 -12.77
CA ILE A 132 -26.48 24.90 -13.98
C ILE A 132 -27.25 23.78 -14.70
N ILE A 133 -26.74 22.54 -14.63
CA ILE A 133 -27.37 21.36 -15.19
C ILE A 133 -27.55 20.30 -14.12
N ASP A 134 -28.62 19.51 -14.24
CA ASP A 134 -28.87 18.32 -13.44
C ASP A 134 -28.52 17.05 -14.23
N LEU A 135 -28.51 15.91 -13.53
CA LEU A 135 -28.26 14.60 -14.14
C LEU A 135 -29.28 14.27 -15.26
N GLY A 136 -30.51 14.77 -15.17
CA GLY A 136 -31.55 14.56 -16.18
C GLY A 136 -31.28 15.28 -17.50
N HIS A 137 -30.43 16.31 -17.52
CA HIS A 137 -30.06 17.03 -18.74
C HIS A 137 -28.96 16.32 -19.55
N ILE A 138 -28.38 15.23 -19.03
CA ILE A 138 -27.27 14.50 -19.65
C ILE A 138 -27.84 13.30 -20.42
N THR A 139 -27.81 13.38 -21.75
CA THR A 139 -28.31 12.31 -22.64
C THR A 139 -27.31 11.18 -22.84
N ASN A 140 -26.01 11.47 -22.87
CA ASN A 140 -24.96 10.47 -23.07
C ASN A 140 -24.75 9.62 -21.80
N VAL A 141 -24.86 8.29 -21.94
CA VAL A 141 -24.79 7.32 -20.82
C VAL A 141 -23.44 7.36 -20.09
N GLU A 142 -22.34 7.48 -20.82
CA GLU A 142 -21.00 7.51 -20.22
C GLU A 142 -20.75 8.82 -19.46
N MET A 143 -21.21 9.95 -20.02
CA MET A 143 -21.18 11.24 -19.32
C MET A 143 -22.05 11.22 -18.06
N LEU A 144 -23.21 10.56 -18.11
CA LEU A 144 -24.08 10.40 -16.95
C LEU A 144 -23.40 9.57 -15.86
N ALA A 145 -22.70 8.49 -16.23
CA ALA A 145 -21.91 7.69 -15.30
C ALA A 145 -20.79 8.51 -14.64
N ALA A 146 -20.05 9.29 -15.42
CA ALA A 146 -19.01 10.19 -14.90
C ALA A 146 -19.58 11.27 -13.97
N ALA A 147 -20.73 11.86 -14.34
CA ALA A 147 -21.44 12.85 -13.53
C ALA A 147 -21.86 12.27 -12.17
N ARG A 148 -22.39 11.04 -12.15
CA ARG A 148 -22.74 10.34 -10.90
C ARG A 148 -21.51 10.10 -10.02
N LEU A 149 -20.42 9.60 -10.59
CA LEU A 149 -19.16 9.39 -9.87
C LEU A 149 -18.62 10.70 -9.29
N PHE A 150 -18.65 11.78 -10.05
CA PHE A 150 -18.24 13.10 -9.60
C PHE A 150 -19.08 13.59 -8.41
N LEU A 151 -20.41 13.43 -8.45
CA LEU A 151 -21.27 13.82 -7.34
C LEU A 151 -21.03 12.99 -6.08
N GLN A 152 -20.77 11.67 -6.23
CA GLN A 152 -20.39 10.79 -5.12
C GLN A 152 -19.06 11.22 -4.50
N ALA A 153 -18.04 11.51 -5.32
CA ALA A 153 -16.77 12.02 -4.82
C ALA A 153 -16.96 13.36 -4.07
N ARG A 154 -17.82 14.25 -4.60
CA ARG A 154 -18.13 15.52 -3.96
C ARG A 154 -18.93 15.37 -2.65
N SER A 155 -19.79 14.36 -2.52
CA SER A 155 -20.48 14.09 -1.25
C SER A 155 -19.50 13.58 -0.20
N LEU A 156 -18.58 12.68 -0.57
CA LEU A 156 -17.52 12.20 0.32
C LEU A 156 -16.60 13.34 0.80
N GLN A 157 -16.20 14.24 -0.10
CA GLN A 157 -15.42 15.44 0.29
C GLN A 157 -16.16 16.32 1.30
N ARG A 158 -17.47 16.51 1.14
CA ARG A 158 -18.28 17.26 2.10
C ARG A 158 -18.36 16.56 3.45
N GLU A 159 -18.47 15.23 3.46
CA GLU A 159 -18.48 14.47 4.70
C GLU A 159 -17.13 14.54 5.42
N LEU A 160 -16.02 14.40 4.68
CA LEU A 160 -14.68 14.57 5.22
C LEU A 160 -14.50 15.93 5.89
N TRP A 161 -14.90 17.01 5.20
CA TRP A 161 -14.86 18.37 5.74
C TRP A 161 -15.68 18.52 7.04
N ARG A 162 -16.84 17.85 7.13
CA ARG A 162 -17.65 17.84 8.37
C ARG A 162 -16.93 17.14 9.51
N VAL A 163 -16.31 15.99 9.25
CA VAL A 163 -15.55 15.22 10.26
C VAL A 163 -14.35 16.03 10.76
N ASP A 164 -13.58 16.61 9.85
CA ASP A 164 -12.40 17.41 10.18
C ASP A 164 -12.78 18.66 10.98
N ASN A 165 -13.82 19.38 10.58
CA ASN A 165 -14.30 20.54 11.34
C ASN A 165 -14.85 20.18 12.71
N ALA A 166 -15.56 19.05 12.83
CA ALA A 166 -16.04 18.58 14.12
C ALA A 166 -14.88 18.19 15.05
N ALA A 167 -13.81 17.62 14.51
CA ALA A 167 -12.59 17.36 15.27
C ALA A 167 -11.89 18.67 15.68
N ARG A 168 -11.77 19.63 14.77
CA ARG A 168 -11.16 20.95 15.05
C ARG A 168 -11.91 21.70 16.16
N LYS A 169 -13.23 21.80 16.06
CA LYS A 169 -14.09 22.43 17.09
C LYS A 169 -13.97 21.76 18.45
N ARG A 170 -13.80 20.43 18.49
CA ARG A 170 -13.57 19.70 19.76
C ARG A 170 -12.23 20.08 20.40
N LYS A 171 -11.18 20.25 19.60
CA LYS A 171 -9.87 20.71 20.06
C LYS A 171 -9.91 22.16 20.56
N GLU A 172 -10.57 23.04 19.82
CA GLU A 172 -10.78 24.45 20.21
C GLU A 172 -11.46 24.53 21.58
N ARG A 173 -12.60 23.84 21.78
CA ARG A 173 -13.30 23.78 23.08
C ARG A 173 -12.52 23.11 24.21
N ALA A 174 -11.63 22.17 23.89
CA ALA A 174 -10.77 21.55 24.90
C ALA A 174 -9.68 22.53 25.34
N CYS A 175 -9.12 23.29 24.41
CA CYS A 175 -8.15 24.35 24.68
C CYS A 175 -8.78 25.46 25.51
N GLU A 176 -9.96 25.95 25.13
CA GLU A 176 -10.71 26.98 25.88
C GLU A 176 -10.94 26.55 27.34
N ARG A 177 -11.47 25.34 27.56
CA ARG A 177 -11.67 24.80 28.92
C ARG A 177 -10.38 24.64 29.72
N TRP A 178 -9.28 24.30 29.05
CA TRP A 178 -7.98 24.18 29.70
C TRP A 178 -7.43 25.55 30.12
N LEU A 179 -7.59 26.57 29.27
CA LEU A 179 -7.23 27.95 29.59
C LEU A 179 -8.09 28.52 30.74
N GLU A 180 -9.40 28.26 30.73
CA GLU A 180 -10.31 28.64 31.82
C GLU A 180 -9.94 27.98 33.16
N ALA A 181 -9.39 26.76 33.15
CA ALA A 181 -8.97 26.08 34.37
C ALA A 181 -7.62 26.59 34.94
N LEU A 182 -6.87 27.37 34.16
CA LEU A 182 -5.56 27.91 34.53
C LEU A 182 -5.62 29.35 35.05
N GLY A 183 -6.69 30.09 34.75
CA GLY A 183 -6.94 31.47 35.20
C GLY A 183 -7.81 31.51 36.45
#